data_AF-A0A8J6LRZ8-F1
#
_entry.id   AF-A0A8J6LRZ8-F1
#
_cell.length_a   1.000
_cell.length_b   1.000
_cell.length_c   1.000
_cell.angle_alpha   90.00
_cell.angle_beta   90.00
_cell.angle_gamma   90.00
#
_symmetry.space_group_name_H-M   'P 1'
#
loop_
_entity.id
_entity.type
_entity.pdbx_description
1 polymer ?
#
loop_
_entity_poly.entity_id
_entity_poly.type
_entity_poly.pdbx_seq_one_letter_code
_entity_poly.pdbx_strand_id
1 'polypeptide(L)'
;MWGPLTSKKKNADYIRTAYGKGLAENKVLYTHLLKNILISVTTVLGLMGADILGGSIIIEKVFALPGIGRLLIDAINFRDFPLVQGIALYLAGVVVLLNLLVDFSYSILDPRIRGDK
;
A
#
# COMPACT_ATOMS: atom_id res chain seq x y z
N MET A 1 33.34 -35.21 26.28
CA MET A 1 31.92 -34.91 26.59
C MET A 1 31.55 -33.67 25.78
N TRP A 2 30.71 -33.86 24.76
CA TRP A 2 30.41 -32.92 23.67
C TRP A 2 29.44 -31.79 24.08
N GLY A 3 29.59 -30.59 23.48
CA GLY A 3 28.46 -29.72 23.11
C GLY A 3 28.50 -28.23 23.54
N PRO A 4 28.84 -27.29 22.65
CA PRO A 4 28.58 -25.86 22.81
C PRO A 4 27.19 -25.48 22.24
N LEU A 5 26.34 -24.84 23.06
CA LEU A 5 25.03 -24.32 22.65
C LEU A 5 25.17 -22.97 21.94
N THR A 6 25.63 -22.99 20.69
CA THR A 6 25.56 -21.85 19.77
C THR A 6 24.12 -21.68 19.25
N SER A 7 23.25 -21.07 20.05
CA SER A 7 21.87 -20.71 19.65
C SER A 7 21.78 -19.24 19.17
N LYS A 8 22.55 -18.92 18.13
CA LYS A 8 22.35 -17.70 17.33
C LYS A 8 22.72 -17.99 15.88
N LYS A 9 21.74 -18.41 15.08
CA LYS A 9 21.68 -18.21 13.63
C LYS A 9 20.35 -18.78 13.11
N LYS A 10 19.32 -17.94 13.04
CA LYS A 10 18.11 -18.23 12.23
C LYS A 10 17.92 -17.26 11.06
N ASN A 11 18.83 -16.30 10.87
CA ASN A 11 18.76 -15.35 9.74
C ASN A 11 19.81 -15.59 8.65
N ALA A 12 20.86 -16.38 8.92
CA ALA A 12 21.96 -16.56 7.97
C ALA A 12 21.73 -17.69 6.94
N ASP A 13 20.86 -18.66 7.24
CA ASP A 13 20.70 -19.85 6.37
C ASP A 13 19.59 -19.71 5.32
N TYR A 14 18.70 -18.72 5.45
CA TYR A 14 17.73 -18.39 4.39
C TYR A 14 18.39 -17.72 3.19
N ILE A 15 19.43 -16.92 3.42
CA ILE A 15 20.14 -16.19 2.36
C ILE A 15 21.01 -17.14 1.54
N ARG A 16 21.59 -18.18 2.18
CA ARG A 16 22.51 -19.10 1.50
C ARG A 16 21.83 -20.17 0.64
N THR A 17 20.58 -20.52 0.95
CA THR A 17 19.80 -21.48 0.13
C THR A 17 19.19 -20.82 -1.11
N ALA A 18 19.01 -19.50 -1.11
CA ALA A 18 18.50 -18.74 -2.26
C ALA A 18 19.54 -18.60 -3.39
N TYR A 19 20.82 -18.45 -3.05
CA TYR A 19 21.90 -18.25 -4.04
C TYR A 19 22.26 -19.50 -4.86
N GLY A 20 21.93 -20.72 -4.39
CA GLY A 20 22.30 -21.97 -5.05
C GLY A 20 21.33 -22.46 -6.14
N LYS A 21 20.17 -21.79 -6.33
CA LYS A 21 19.10 -22.30 -7.20
C LYS A 21 18.92 -21.60 -8.54
N GLY A 22 19.68 -20.55 -8.86
CA GLY A 22 19.61 -19.89 -10.19
C GLY A 22 18.19 -19.51 -10.64
N LEU A 23 17.26 -19.34 -9.70
CA LEU A 23 15.84 -19.12 -9.98
C LEU A 23 15.51 -17.65 -9.73
N ALA A 24 15.50 -16.88 -10.81
CA ALA A 24 14.93 -15.54 -10.98
C ALA A 24 14.56 -14.79 -9.67
N GLU A 25 15.58 -14.23 -9.04
CA GLU A 25 15.52 -13.39 -7.82
C GLU A 25 14.45 -12.28 -7.96
N ASN A 26 14.33 -11.72 -9.16
CA ASN A 26 13.33 -10.72 -9.49
C ASN A 26 11.89 -11.24 -9.32
N LYS A 27 11.58 -12.46 -9.79
CA LYS A 27 10.19 -12.95 -9.82
C LYS A 27 9.64 -13.29 -8.42
N VAL A 28 10.52 -13.71 -7.50
CA VAL A 28 10.14 -13.94 -6.10
C VAL A 28 10.06 -12.61 -5.33
N LEU A 29 10.97 -11.66 -5.58
CA LEU A 29 10.87 -10.31 -5.01
C LEU A 29 9.58 -9.61 -5.46
N TYR A 30 9.28 -9.56 -6.76
CA TYR A 30 8.11 -8.84 -7.28
C TYR A 30 6.78 -9.49 -6.87
N THR A 31 6.70 -10.81 -6.72
CA THR A 31 5.42 -11.47 -6.41
C THR A 31 5.21 -11.68 -4.90
N HIS A 32 6.24 -12.00 -4.11
CA HIS A 32 6.10 -12.30 -2.67
C HIS A 32 6.34 -11.09 -1.76
N LEU A 33 7.35 -10.26 -2.04
CA LEU A 33 7.60 -9.05 -1.24
C LEU A 33 6.56 -7.99 -1.53
N LEU A 34 6.20 -7.77 -2.80
CA LEU A 34 5.29 -6.69 -3.19
C LEU A 34 3.86 -6.93 -2.68
N LYS A 35 3.34 -8.17 -2.69
CA LYS A 35 2.02 -8.51 -2.12
C LYS A 35 1.94 -8.26 -0.61
N ASN A 36 3.01 -8.61 0.11
CA ASN A 36 3.08 -8.42 1.55
C ASN A 36 3.33 -6.94 1.92
N ILE A 37 4.07 -6.22 1.08
CA ILE A 37 4.34 -4.80 1.22
C ILE A 37 3.11 -3.98 0.88
N LEU A 38 2.31 -4.29 -0.15
CA LEU A 38 1.15 -3.48 -0.55
C LEU A 38 0.05 -3.42 0.50
N ILE A 39 -0.25 -4.52 1.18
CA ILE A 39 -1.23 -4.51 2.27
C ILE A 39 -0.77 -3.52 3.34
N SER A 40 0.53 -3.51 3.65
CA SER A 40 1.13 -2.58 4.59
C SER A 40 1.24 -1.14 4.03
N VAL A 41 1.59 -0.98 2.76
CA VAL A 41 1.77 0.31 2.09
C VAL A 41 0.45 1.02 1.92
N THR A 42 -0.65 0.34 1.61
CA THR A 42 -1.98 0.96 1.55
C THR A 42 -2.39 1.50 2.92
N THR A 43 -2.10 0.78 4.02
CA THR A 43 -2.35 1.27 5.38
C THR A 43 -1.46 2.47 5.73
N VAL A 44 -0.17 2.40 5.40
CA VAL A 44 0.80 3.48 5.67
C VAL A 44 0.49 4.72 4.83
N LEU A 45 0.12 4.55 3.56
CA LEU A 45 -0.33 5.63 2.68
C LEU A 45 -1.65 6.23 3.16
N GLY A 46 -2.54 5.43 3.74
CA GLY A 46 -3.77 5.95 4.38
C GLY A 46 -3.46 6.85 5.57
N LEU A 47 -2.53 6.43 6.44
CA LEU A 47 -2.05 7.21 7.58
C LEU A 47 -1.34 8.50 7.13
N MET A 48 -0.37 8.39 6.22
CA MET A 48 0.36 9.53 5.67
C MET A 48 -0.57 10.47 4.88
N GLY A 49 -1.52 9.91 4.16
CA GLY A 49 -2.54 10.65 3.43
C GLY A 49 -3.41 11.47 4.35
N ALA A 50 -3.83 10.93 5.50
CA ALA A 50 -4.59 11.68 6.51
C ALA A 50 -3.79 12.86 7.06
N ASP A 51 -2.49 12.67 7.33
CA ASP A 51 -1.59 13.74 7.80
C ASP A 51 -1.41 14.84 6.74
N ILE A 52 -1.17 14.45 5.48
CA ILE A 52 -1.01 15.38 4.36
C ILE A 52 -2.33 16.13 4.11
N LEU A 53 -3.47 15.45 4.15
CA LEU A 53 -4.78 16.07 4.02
C LEU A 53 -5.02 17.10 5.14
N GLY A 54 -4.70 16.76 6.39
CA GLY A 54 -4.79 17.68 7.53
C GLY A 54 -3.96 18.96 7.31
N GLY A 55 -2.70 18.82 6.87
CA GLY A 55 -1.84 19.94 6.53
C GLY A 55 -2.35 20.74 5.31
N SER A 56 -2.80 20.06 4.26
CA SER A 56 -3.34 20.66 3.04
C SER A 56 -4.58 21.50 3.33
N ILE A 57 -5.48 21.03 4.19
CA ILE A 57 -6.69 21.77 4.58
C ILE A 57 -6.35 23.15 5.15
N ILE A 58 -5.34 23.23 6.02
CA ILE A 58 -4.91 24.50 6.62
C ILE A 58 -4.42 25.44 5.51
N ILE A 59 -3.59 24.96 4.60
CA ILE A 59 -3.06 25.74 3.48
C ILE A 59 -4.20 26.20 2.55
N GLU A 60 -5.12 25.31 2.19
CA GLU A 60 -6.30 25.60 1.35
C GLU A 60 -7.18 26.68 1.97
N LYS A 61 -7.39 26.63 3.30
CA LYS A 61 -8.19 27.62 4.04
C LYS A 61 -7.47 28.96 4.13
N VAL A 62 -6.19 28.98 4.50
CA VAL A 62 -5.41 30.20 4.71
C VAL A 62 -5.20 30.95 3.39
N PHE A 63 -4.87 30.25 2.31
CA PHE A 63 -4.63 30.84 0.99
C PHE A 63 -5.89 30.92 0.12
N ALA A 64 -7.07 30.59 0.66
CA ALA A 64 -8.34 30.56 -0.05
C ALA A 64 -8.33 29.75 -1.37
N LEU A 65 -7.46 28.74 -1.47
CA LEU A 65 -7.37 27.88 -2.64
C LEU A 65 -8.61 26.96 -2.75
N PRO A 66 -9.09 26.68 -3.97
CA PRO A 66 -10.16 25.72 -4.17
C PRO A 66 -9.61 24.30 -4.01
N GLY A 67 -10.01 23.60 -2.94
CA GLY A 67 -9.54 22.24 -2.65
C GLY A 67 -10.62 21.36 -2.00
N ILE A 68 -10.44 20.04 -2.15
CA ILE A 68 -11.39 19.03 -1.66
C ILE A 68 -11.40 18.97 -0.13
N GLY A 69 -10.26 19.21 0.52
CA GLY A 69 -10.16 19.23 1.97
C GLY A 69 -10.97 20.36 2.58
N ARG A 70 -10.85 21.56 2.02
CA ARG A 70 -11.68 22.72 2.39
C ARG A 70 -13.17 22.44 2.18
N LEU A 71 -13.55 21.85 1.03
CA LEU A 71 -14.95 21.49 0.73
C LEU A 71 -15.52 20.51 1.74
N LEU A 72 -14.74 19.51 2.17
CA LEU A 72 -15.16 18.55 3.19
C LEU A 72 -15.45 19.22 4.53
N ILE A 73 -14.57 20.12 4.99
CA ILE A 73 -14.78 20.87 6.23
C ILE A 73 -16.01 21.77 6.14
N ASP A 74 -16.20 22.43 5.01
CA ASP A 74 -17.39 23.26 4.78
C ASP A 74 -18.66 22.41 4.77
N ALA A 75 -18.65 21.25 4.13
CA ALA A 75 -19.76 20.30 4.14
C ALA A 75 -20.10 19.82 5.57
N ILE A 76 -19.10 19.53 6.40
CA ILE A 76 -19.30 19.14 7.80
C ILE A 76 -19.91 20.31 8.60
N ASN A 77 -19.39 21.52 8.44
CA ASN A 77 -19.86 22.71 9.16
C ASN A 77 -21.31 23.06 8.80
N PHE A 78 -21.66 22.99 7.52
CA PHE A 78 -23.02 23.22 7.02
C PHE A 78 -23.94 22.01 7.20
N ARG A 79 -23.43 20.89 7.76
CA ARG A 79 -24.16 19.62 7.93
C ARG A 79 -24.75 19.08 6.62
N ASP A 80 -24.03 19.30 5.53
CA ASP A 80 -24.37 18.76 4.22
C ASP A 80 -23.91 17.30 4.14
N PHE A 81 -24.70 16.41 4.75
CA PHE A 81 -24.42 14.98 4.78
C PHE A 81 -24.29 14.35 3.38
N PRO A 82 -25.12 14.70 2.37
CA PRO A 82 -24.92 14.23 1.00
C PRO A 82 -23.54 14.55 0.45
N LEU A 83 -23.04 15.77 0.64
CA LEU A 83 -21.73 16.17 0.15
C LEU A 83 -20.58 15.43 0.86
N VAL A 84 -20.66 15.30 2.19
CA VAL A 84 -19.68 14.51 2.98
C VAL A 84 -19.66 13.05 2.51
N GLN A 85 -20.82 12.44 2.32
CA GLN A 85 -20.93 11.07 1.84
C GLN A 85 -20.39 10.91 0.43
N GLY A 86 -20.62 11.88 -0.46
CA GLY A 86 -20.07 11.89 -1.81
C GLY A 86 -18.54 11.92 -1.82
N ILE A 87 -17.93 12.78 -0.98
CA ILE A 87 -16.47 12.84 -0.83
C ILE A 87 -15.93 11.52 -0.26
N ALA A 88 -16.60 10.92 0.73
CA ALA A 88 -16.20 9.64 1.30
C ALA A 88 -16.25 8.50 0.27
N LEU A 89 -17.32 8.42 -0.52
CA LEU A 89 -17.46 7.44 -1.60
C LEU A 89 -16.39 7.63 -2.69
N TYR A 90 -16.09 8.88 -3.05
CA TYR A 90 -15.03 9.19 -4.00
C TYR A 90 -13.67 8.67 -3.52
N LEU A 91 -13.28 8.99 -2.27
CA LEU A 91 -12.02 8.53 -1.68
C LEU A 91 -11.94 7.00 -1.60
N ALA A 92 -13.03 6.34 -1.15
CA ALA A 92 -13.11 4.89 -1.11
C ALA A 92 -12.97 4.28 -2.52
N GLY A 93 -13.61 4.88 -3.52
CA GLY A 93 -13.52 4.46 -4.91
C GLY A 93 -12.09 4.56 -5.46
N VAL A 94 -11.37 5.65 -5.16
CA VAL A 94 -9.95 5.81 -5.53
C VAL A 94 -9.09 4.71 -4.90
N VAL A 95 -9.28 4.40 -3.62
CA VAL A 95 -8.53 3.33 -2.95
C VAL A 95 -8.79 1.97 -3.60
N VAL A 96 -10.06 1.66 -3.89
CA VAL A 96 -10.43 0.42 -4.59
C VAL A 96 -9.81 0.37 -5.98
N LEU A 97 -9.86 1.48 -6.74
CA LEU A 97 -9.24 1.56 -8.06
C LEU A 97 -7.73 1.36 -8.01
N LEU A 98 -7.03 1.94 -7.03
CA LEU A 98 -5.59 1.74 -6.85
C LEU A 98 -5.28 0.27 -6.54
N ASN A 99 -6.05 -0.37 -5.66
CA ASN A 99 -5.89 -1.79 -5.36
C ASN A 99 -6.14 -2.65 -6.62
N LEU A 100 -7.16 -2.33 -7.42
CA LEU A 100 -7.44 -3.02 -8.68
C LEU A 100 -6.33 -2.82 -9.72
N LEU A 101 -5.77 -1.62 -9.85
CA LEU A 101 -4.65 -1.35 -10.77
C LEU A 101 -3.41 -2.14 -10.38
N VAL A 102 -3.18 -2.27 -9.07
CA VAL A 102 -2.12 -3.09 -8.51
C VAL A 102 -2.36 -4.57 -8.83
N ASP A 103 -3.57 -5.08 -8.58
CA ASP A 103 -3.99 -6.45 -8.94
C ASP A 103 -3.87 -6.73 -10.45
N PHE A 104 -4.18 -5.74 -11.29
CA PHE A 104 -4.04 -5.85 -12.74
C PHE A 104 -2.57 -5.83 -13.19
N SER A 105 -1.75 -4.97 -12.57
CA SER A 105 -0.31 -4.96 -12.80
C SER A 105 0.31 -6.31 -12.46
N TYR A 106 -0.18 -6.99 -11.42
CA TYR A 106 0.21 -8.37 -11.11
C TYR A 106 -0.15 -9.35 -12.23
N SER A 107 -1.35 -9.27 -12.80
CA SER A 107 -1.78 -10.15 -13.89
C SER A 107 -0.89 -10.05 -15.13
N ILE A 108 -0.38 -8.85 -15.42
CA ILE A 108 0.52 -8.60 -16.55
C ILE A 108 1.96 -9.04 -16.23
N LEU A 109 2.44 -8.79 -15.01
CA LEU A 109 3.82 -9.12 -14.60
C LEU A 109 4.03 -10.60 -14.28
N ASP A 110 2.98 -11.39 -14.04
CA ASP A 110 3.10 -12.83 -13.79
C ASP A 110 2.66 -13.70 -14.99
N PRO A 111 3.58 -14.07 -15.90
CA PRO A 111 3.29 -14.95 -17.04
C PRO A 111 3.14 -16.44 -16.64
N ARG A 112 2.99 -16.79 -15.36
CA ARG A 112 3.00 -18.19 -14.89
C ARG A 112 1.63 -18.81 -14.61
N ILE A 113 0.53 -18.05 -14.67
CA ILE A 113 -0.85 -18.58 -14.55
C ILE A 113 -1.25 -19.40 -15.80
N ARG A 114 -0.41 -19.42 -16.84
CA ARG A 114 -0.67 -20.08 -18.12
C ARG A 114 -0.03 -21.45 -18.29
N GLY A 115 0.43 -22.07 -17.21
CA GLY A 115 1.13 -23.34 -17.28
C GLY A 115 0.87 -24.24 -16.07
N ASP A 116 -0.39 -24.58 -15.84
CA ASP A 116 -0.71 -25.88 -15.26
C ASP A 116 -1.52 -26.63 -16.32
N LYS A 117 -0.92 -27.71 -16.83
CA LYS A 117 -1.54 -28.66 -17.75
C LYS A 117 -2.12 -29.79 -16.91
#